data_AF-A0A6L6PR69-F1
#
_entry.id   AF-A0A6L6PR69-F1
#
_cell.length_a   1.000
_cell.length_b   1.000
_cell.length_c   1.000
_cell.angle_alpha   90.00
_cell.angle_beta   90.00
_cell.angle_gamma   90.00
#
_symmetry.space_group_name_H-M   'P 1'
#
loop_
_entity.id
_entity.type
_entity.pdbx_description
1 polymer ?
#
loop_
_entity_poly.entity_id
_entity_poly.type
_entity_poly.pdbx_seq_one_letter_code
_entity_poly.pdbx_strand_id
1 'polypeptide(L)' 'MMSEEQAYKAMFRFLEKYYELTQADDIGALLGSMNMKLFKDGRPADAAMWEEWQLAIREVLAAQH' A
#
# COMPACT_ATOMS: atom_id res chain seq x y z
N MET A 1 3.77 -15.36 9.36
CA MET A 1 2.82 -14.23 9.44
C MET A 1 3.57 -12.99 8.97
N MET A 2 3.08 -12.30 7.96
CA MET A 2 3.69 -11.03 7.52
C MET A 2 3.24 -9.91 8.45
N SER A 3 4.11 -8.93 8.72
CA SER A 3 3.69 -7.71 9.39
C SER A 3 2.85 -6.83 8.45
N GLU A 4 2.07 -5.91 9.01
CA GLU A 4 1.27 -4.95 8.24
C GLU A 4 2.14 -4.14 7.27
N GLU A 5 3.35 -3.77 7.69
CA GLU A 5 4.33 -3.09 6.83
C GLU A 5 4.84 -3.97 5.69
N GLN A 6 5.10 -5.26 5.96
CA GLN A 6 5.53 -6.19 4.93
C GLN A 6 4.44 -6.41 3.89
N ALA A 7 3.19 -6.53 4.35
CA ALA A 7 2.03 -6.67 3.47
C ALA A 7 1.79 -5.38 2.65
N TYR A 8 1.97 -4.20 3.24
CA TYR A 8 1.90 -2.92 2.52
C TYR A 8 2.96 -2.84 1.41
N LYS A 9 4.21 -3.18 1.74
CA LYS A 9 5.32 -3.21 0.77
C LYS A 9 5.06 -4.20 -0.37
N ALA A 10 4.48 -5.36 -0.08
CA ALA A 10 4.12 -6.35 -1.09
C ALA A 10 3.06 -5.81 -2.06
N MET A 11 2.00 -5.20 -1.53
CA MET A 11 0.94 -4.56 -2.33
C MET A 11 1.49 -3.39 -3.17
N PHE A 12 2.35 -2.53 -2.59
CA PHE A 12 3.00 -1.45 -3.33
C PHE A 12 3.81 -1.98 -4.52
N ARG A 13 4.63 -3.02 -4.31
CA ARG A 13 5.41 -3.65 -5.38
C ARG A 13 4.55 -4.27 -6.47
N PHE A 14 3.40 -4.84 -6.11
CA PHE A 14 2.45 -5.36 -7.07
C PHE A 14 1.88 -4.25 -7.96
N LEU A 15 1.44 -3.14 -7.37
CA LEU A 15 0.92 -1.99 -8.11
C LEU A 15 1.99 -1.31 -8.96
N GLU A 16 3.22 -1.19 -8.45
CA GLU A 16 4.38 -0.69 -9.21
C GLU A 16 4.58 -1.52 -10.48
N LYS A 17 4.54 -2.85 -10.35
CA LYS A 17 4.66 -3.73 -11.52
C LYS A 17 3.51 -3.58 -12.50
N TYR A 18 2.30 -3.40 -11.99
CA TYR A 18 1.12 -3.20 -12.82
C TYR A 18 1.19 -1.87 -13.60
N TYR A 19 1.64 -0.80 -12.94
CA TYR A 19 1.87 0.50 -13.59
C TYR A 19 2.95 0.40 -14.67
N GLU A 20 4.07 -0.27 -14.41
CA GLU A 20 5.12 -0.49 -15.43
C GLU A 20 4.55 -1.10 -16.71
N LEU A 21 3.62 -2.06 -16.57
CA LEU A 21 3.03 -2.79 -17.70
C LEU A 21 1.95 -2.00 -18.45
N THR A 22 1.20 -1.17 -17.73
CA THR A 22 -0.02 -0.54 -18.27
C THR A 22 0.13 0.96 -18.53
N GLN A 23 1.05 1.62 -17.84
CA GLN A 23 1.17 3.08 -17.77
C GLN A 23 -0.16 3.76 -17.40
N ALA A 24 -0.99 3.10 -16.58
CA ALA A 24 -2.28 3.62 -16.17
C ALA A 24 -2.10 4.80 -15.20
N ASP A 25 -2.52 6.00 -15.62
CA ASP A 25 -2.30 7.27 -14.89
C ASP A 25 -2.86 7.25 -13.47
N ASP A 26 -4.01 6.58 -13.26
CA ASP A 26 -4.66 6.42 -11.96
C ASP A 26 -3.80 5.61 -10.98
N ILE A 27 -3.17 4.53 -11.46
CA ILE A 27 -2.23 3.74 -10.66
C ILE A 27 -0.95 4.54 -10.38
N GLY A 28 -0.48 5.33 -11.34
CA GLY A 28 0.67 6.22 -11.16
C GLY A 28 0.42 7.26 -10.07
N ALA A 29 -0.76 7.89 -10.08
CA ALA A 29 -1.18 8.84 -9.04
C ALA A 29 -1.30 8.17 -7.67
N LEU A 30 -1.92 6.98 -7.61
CA LEU A 30 -2.02 6.20 -6.38
C LEU A 30 -0.64 5.83 -5.82
N LEU A 31 0.27 5.31 -6.65
CA LEU A 31 1.65 5.00 -6.26
C LEU A 31 2.40 6.22 -5.73
N GLY A 32 2.15 7.40 -6.32
CA GLY A 32 2.66 8.67 -5.83
C GLY A 32 2.23 8.97 -4.39
N SER A 33 0.94 8.85 -4.10
CA SER A 33 0.37 9.04 -2.76
C SER A 33 0.81 7.98 -1.74
N MET A 34 1.10 6.77 -2.21
CA MET A 34 1.52 5.63 -1.39
C MET A 34 3.03 5.58 -1.12
N ASN A 35 3.81 6.46 -1.73
CA ASN A 35 5.27 6.38 -1.77
C ASN A 35 5.90 6.50 -0.37
N MET A 36 6.54 5.41 0.08
CA MET A 36 7.21 5.32 1.38
C MET A 36 8.62 5.94 1.40
N LYS A 37 9.24 6.22 0.24
CA LYS A 37 10.61 6.76 0.17
C LYS A 37 10.72 8.19 0.70
N LEU A 38 9.61 8.90 0.81
CA LEU A 38 9.58 10.28 1.29
C LEU A 38 9.69 10.40 2.82
N PHE A 39 9.65 9.29 3.58
CA PHE A 39 9.54 9.35 5.04
C PHE A 39 10.54 8.43 5.75
N LYS A 40 11.25 9.01 6.74
CA LYS A 40 12.37 8.41 7.49
C LYS A 40 12.02 7.15 8.28
N ASP A 41 10.74 6.89 8.51
CA ASP A 41 10.30 5.90 9.51
C ASP A 41 9.49 4.73 8.90
N GLY A 42 9.44 4.62 7.57
CA GLY A 42 8.82 3.47 6.90
C GLY A 42 7.29 3.43 6.96
N ARG A 43 6.62 4.60 6.99
CA ARG A 43 5.15 4.75 6.86
C ARG A 43 4.79 5.54 5.59
N PRO A 44 3.56 5.40 5.06
CA PRO A 44 3.10 6.15 3.88
C PRO A 44 3.17 7.67 4.07
N ALA A 45 3.28 8.40 2.96
CA ALA A 45 3.31 9.86 2.96
C ALA A 45 2.01 10.49 3.47
N ASP A 46 0.89 9.82 3.20
CA ASP A 46 -0.42 10.19 3.68
C ASP A 46 -0.83 9.26 4.83
N ALA A 47 -1.06 9.84 6.01
CA ALA A 47 -1.53 9.10 7.18
C ALA A 47 -2.88 8.41 6.91
N ALA A 48 -3.73 8.99 6.07
CA ALA A 48 -5.00 8.38 5.69
C ALA A 48 -4.80 7.07 4.91
N MET A 49 -3.79 7.00 4.03
CA MET A 49 -3.47 5.76 3.30
C MET A 49 -3.02 4.63 4.23
N TRP A 50 -2.36 4.97 5.34
CA TRP A 50 -1.99 3.97 6.35
C TRP A 50 -3.20 3.47 7.13
N GLU A 51 -4.11 4.37 7.50
CA GLU A 51 -5.33 4.01 8.22
C GLU A 51 -6.25 3.12 7.37
N GLU A 52 -6.43 3.46 6.09
CA GLU A 52 -7.15 2.65 5.10
C GLU A 52 -6.50 1.27 4.93
N TRP A 53 -5.17 1.21 4.89
CA TRP A 53 -4.45 -0.06 4.83
C TRP A 53 -4.68 -0.93 6.07
N GLN A 54 -4.61 -0.34 7.27
CA GLN A 54 -4.89 -1.09 8.49
C GLN A 54 -6.34 -1.55 8.56
N LEU A 55 -7.28 -0.77 8.03
CA LEU A 55 -8.68 -1.18 7.92
C LEU A 55 -8.84 -2.41 7.02
N ALA A 56 -8.23 -2.40 5.83
CA ALA A 56 -8.25 -3.53 4.91
C ALA A 56 -7.68 -4.81 5.53
N ILE A 57 -6.58 -4.71 6.29
CA ILE A 57 -6.03 -5.85 7.04
C ILE A 57 -7.03 -6.38 8.07
N ARG A 58 -7.67 -5.49 8.85
CA ARG A 58 -8.66 -5.88 9.86
C ARG A 58 -9.86 -6.60 9.23
N GLU A 59 -10.35 -6.13 8.08
CA GLU A 59 -11.43 -6.77 7.35
C GLU A 59 -11.07 -8.19 6.90
N VAL A 60 -9.87 -8.37 6.33
CA VAL A 60 -9.38 -9.70 5.92
C VAL A 60 -9.26 -10.66 7.11
N LEU A 61 -8.77 -10.18 8.26
CA LEU A 61 -8.66 -10.99 9.47
C LEU A 61 -10.02 -11.32 10.08
N ALA A 62 -10.97 -10.38 10.04
CA ALA A 62 -12.34 -10.60 10.51
C ALA A 62 -13.10 -11.62 9.65
N ALA A 63 -12.86 -11.66 8.34
CA ALA A 63 -13.48 -12.60 7.42
C ALA A 63 -12.92 -14.04 7.50
N GLN A 64 -11.89 -14.28 8.31
CA GLN A 64 -11.32 -15.62 8.56
C GLN A 64 -11.96 -16.33 9.77
N HIS A 65 -12.94 -15.70 10.41
CA HIS A 65 -13.74 -16.24 11.51
C HIS A 65 -15.17 -16.55 11.05
#